data_AF-A0A7U9RQH6-F1
#
_entry.id   AF-A0A7U9RQH6-F1
#
_cell.length_a   1.000
_cell.length_b   1.000
_cell.length_c   1.000
_cell.angle_alpha   90.00
_cell.angle_beta   90.00
_cell.angle_gamma   90.00
#
_symmetry.space_group_name_H-M   'P 1'
#
loop_
_entity.id
_entity.type
_entity.pdbx_description
1 polymer ?
#
loop_
_entity_poly.entity_id
_entity_poly.type
_entity_poly.pdbx_seq_one_letter_code
_entity_poly.pdbx_strand_id
1 'polypeptide(L)'
;MNIERIEYPELQKSIHVDMDAHSVRLDVYVKDDRETVYDTEMQVSDTKELPKRSRYYQGMIDLQLVDAGQHYKKLNKSYIIFICPFDLLKLLNVLLSTETGSQDKCQILEEDFHIRMTQTLESEVSLMCNLSKGVEQKGIEKGRQEGIIAMVSALKDLQIADSIILKKIQEKFHLAEDTAKMYL
;
A
#
# COMPACT_ATOMS: atom_id res chain seq x y z
N MET A 1 23.92 2.51 -4.58
CA MET A 1 23.73 1.06 -4.48
C MET A 1 24.71 0.44 -5.46
N ASN A 2 25.81 -0.12 -4.97
CA ASN A 2 26.89 -0.64 -5.81
C ASN A 2 26.85 -2.16 -5.73
N ILE A 3 26.74 -2.82 -6.88
CA ILE A 3 26.79 -4.28 -6.96
C ILE A 3 28.26 -4.66 -7.09
N GLU A 4 28.82 -5.28 -6.04
CA GLU A 4 30.26 -5.63 -5.98
C GLU A 4 30.61 -6.90 -6.77
N ARG A 5 29.65 -7.82 -6.97
CA ARG A 5 29.85 -9.08 -7.69
C ARG A 5 28.50 -9.63 -8.17
N ILE A 6 28.45 -10.10 -9.42
CA ILE A 6 27.32 -10.83 -9.98
C ILE A 6 27.80 -12.27 -10.16
N GLU A 7 27.24 -13.20 -9.40
CA GLU A 7 27.37 -14.63 -9.72
C GLU A 7 26.35 -14.97 -10.80
N TYR A 8 26.76 -15.76 -11.80
CA TYR A 8 25.86 -16.12 -12.88
C TYR A 8 24.70 -16.95 -12.31
N PRO A 9 23.45 -16.45 -12.42
CA PRO A 9 22.29 -17.13 -11.88
C PRO A 9 22.10 -18.51 -12.52
N GLU A 10 21.56 -19.45 -11.76
CA GLU A 10 21.05 -20.68 -12.34
C GLU A 10 19.75 -20.32 -13.09
N LEU A 11 19.84 -20.23 -14.41
CA LEU A 11 18.76 -19.77 -15.31
C LEU A 11 17.58 -20.74 -15.41
N GLN A 12 17.72 -21.98 -14.93
CA GLN A 12 16.63 -22.95 -14.81
C GLN A 12 16.99 -23.95 -13.72
N LYS A 13 16.32 -23.89 -12.58
CA LYS A 13 16.49 -24.90 -11.52
C LYS A 13 15.23 -25.75 -11.43
N SER A 14 15.35 -27.04 -11.71
CA SER A 14 14.27 -28.00 -11.53
C SER A 14 14.32 -28.58 -10.11
N ILE A 15 13.26 -28.37 -9.35
CA ILE A 15 13.08 -28.99 -8.03
C ILE A 15 12.16 -30.20 -8.20
N HIS A 16 12.74 -31.39 -8.12
CA HIS A 16 12.00 -32.64 -8.08
C HIS A 16 11.75 -33.02 -6.62
N VAL A 17 10.48 -33.18 -6.24
CA VAL A 17 10.09 -33.91 -5.03
C VAL A 17 9.73 -35.33 -5.45
N ASP A 18 9.84 -36.30 -4.54
CA ASP A 18 9.52 -37.71 -4.81
C ASP A 18 8.16 -37.94 -5.50
N MET A 19 8.10 -39.09 -6.19
CA MET A 19 7.16 -39.65 -7.19
C MET A 19 5.78 -39.02 -7.50
N ASP A 20 5.16 -38.21 -6.63
CA ASP A 20 3.78 -37.73 -6.78
C ASP A 20 3.59 -36.20 -6.64
N ALA A 21 4.64 -35.39 -6.50
CA ALA A 21 4.50 -33.92 -6.35
C ALA A 21 4.78 -33.14 -7.65
N HIS A 22 4.07 -32.00 -7.84
CA HIS A 22 4.30 -31.11 -8.98
C HIS A 22 5.73 -30.54 -8.97
N SER A 23 6.60 -31.01 -9.87
CA SER A 23 7.93 -30.44 -10.03
C SER A 23 7.87 -28.94 -10.35
N VAL A 24 8.70 -28.13 -9.70
CA VAL A 24 8.82 -26.69 -9.97
C VAL A 24 10.05 -26.43 -10.81
N ARG A 25 9.92 -25.60 -11.85
CA ARG A 25 11.04 -25.03 -12.59
C ARG A 25 11.11 -23.55 -12.26
N LEU A 26 12.19 -23.16 -11.60
CA LEU A 26 12.47 -21.77 -11.25
C LEU A 26 13.23 -21.11 -12.38
N ASP A 27 12.79 -19.93 -12.81
CA ASP A 27 13.35 -19.20 -13.96
C ASP A 27 14.71 -18.58 -13.63
N VAL A 28 14.89 -17.97 -12.46
CA VAL A 28 16.19 -17.40 -12.09
C VAL A 28 16.39 -17.62 -10.60
N TYR A 29 17.24 -18.59 -10.26
CA TYR A 29 17.57 -18.91 -8.88
C TYR A 29 18.95 -18.35 -8.51
N VAL A 30 19.00 -17.50 -7.49
CA VAL A 30 20.22 -16.86 -6.98
C VAL A 30 20.28 -16.97 -5.47
N LYS A 31 21.50 -17.08 -4.95
CA LYS A 31 21.78 -17.06 -3.51
C LYS A 31 22.84 -16.00 -3.22
N ASP A 32 22.63 -15.19 -2.19
CA ASP A 32 23.63 -14.21 -1.75
C ASP A 32 24.67 -14.80 -0.77
N ASP A 33 25.64 -13.98 -0.38
CA ASP A 33 26.69 -14.32 0.59
C ASP A 33 26.18 -14.57 2.02
N ARG A 34 24.93 -14.20 2.31
CA ARG A 34 24.22 -14.43 3.57
C ARG A 34 23.25 -15.60 3.49
N GLU A 35 23.33 -16.38 2.43
CA GLU A 35 22.50 -17.55 2.16
C GLU A 35 21.02 -17.23 1.89
N THR A 36 20.68 -15.95 1.67
CA THR A 36 19.35 -15.51 1.24
C THR A 36 19.11 -15.99 -0.19
N VAL A 37 17.95 -16.59 -0.42
CA VAL A 37 17.54 -17.10 -1.73
C VAL A 37 16.64 -16.09 -2.43
N TYR A 38 16.89 -15.90 -3.72
CA TYR A 38 16.09 -15.08 -4.62
C TYR A 38 15.66 -15.92 -5.81
N ASP A 39 14.36 -16.01 -6.01
CA ASP A 39 13.75 -16.62 -7.17
C ASP A 39 13.08 -15.51 -7.99
N THR A 40 13.48 -15.33 -9.24
CA THR A 40 12.87 -14.32 -10.14
C THR A 40 12.15 -15.00 -11.28
N GLU A 41 10.85 -14.74 -11.37
CA GLU A 41 9.89 -15.42 -12.23
C GLU A 41 9.27 -14.42 -13.21
N MET A 42 9.19 -14.76 -14.49
CA MET A 42 8.52 -13.92 -15.48
C MET A 42 7.10 -14.44 -15.75
N GLN A 43 6.09 -13.56 -15.58
CA GLN A 43 4.71 -13.91 -15.90
C GLN A 43 4.15 -12.90 -16.91
N VAL A 44 3.90 -13.36 -18.14
CA VAL A 44 3.45 -12.49 -19.24
C VAL A 44 1.94 -12.19 -19.16
N SER A 45 1.15 -13.09 -18.57
CA SER A 45 -0.31 -12.98 -18.48
C SER A 45 -0.83 -13.22 -17.06
N ASP A 46 -1.90 -12.53 -16.67
CA ASP A 46 -2.54 -12.73 -15.37
C ASP A 46 -3.42 -13.99 -15.38
N THR A 47 -2.88 -15.10 -14.87
CA THR A 47 -3.62 -16.37 -14.74
C THR A 47 -4.49 -16.42 -13.48
N LYS A 48 -4.43 -15.40 -12.60
CA LYS A 48 -5.03 -15.39 -11.26
C LYS A 48 -4.49 -16.45 -10.28
N GLU A 49 -3.48 -17.23 -10.67
CA GLU A 49 -2.87 -18.27 -9.82
C GLU A 49 -1.62 -17.83 -9.06
N LEU A 50 -1.09 -16.65 -9.39
CA LEU A 50 0.17 -16.14 -8.83
C LEU A 50 0.29 -16.23 -7.31
N PRO A 51 -0.73 -15.87 -6.50
CA PRO A 51 -0.63 -16.02 -5.04
C PRO A 51 -0.46 -17.47 -4.59
N LYS A 52 -1.17 -18.42 -5.22
CA LYS A 52 -1.07 -19.85 -4.89
C LYS A 52 0.27 -20.43 -5.37
N ARG A 53 0.70 -20.03 -6.56
CA ARG A 53 1.96 -20.47 -7.17
C ARG A 53 3.17 -19.96 -6.38
N SER A 54 3.17 -18.69 -5.99
CA SER A 54 4.19 -18.08 -5.13
C SER A 54 4.34 -18.85 -3.82
N ARG A 55 3.23 -19.13 -3.13
CA ARG A 55 3.25 -19.93 -1.89
C ARG A 55 3.81 -21.33 -2.10
N TYR A 56 3.45 -21.98 -3.22
CA TYR A 56 3.96 -23.31 -3.54
C TYR A 56 5.49 -23.27 -3.75
N TYR A 57 5.99 -22.33 -4.53
CA TYR A 57 7.42 -22.19 -4.81
C TYR A 57 8.20 -21.88 -3.54
N GLN A 58 7.65 -21.04 -2.66
CA GLN A 58 8.30 -20.73 -1.38
C GLN A 58 8.44 -21.98 -0.52
N GLY A 59 7.37 -22.77 -0.39
CA GLY A 59 7.42 -24.03 0.37
C GLY A 59 8.42 -25.02 -0.21
N MET A 60 8.55 -25.06 -1.54
CA MET A 60 9.53 -25.91 -2.22
C MET A 60 10.98 -25.47 -1.96
N ILE A 61 11.24 -24.16 -1.98
CA ILE A 61 12.53 -23.60 -1.62
C ILE A 61 12.85 -23.92 -0.15
N ASP A 62 11.89 -23.73 0.76
CA ASP A 62 12.05 -24.02 2.19
C ASP A 62 12.38 -25.50 2.43
N LEU A 63 11.74 -26.42 1.70
CA LEU A 63 12.01 -27.86 1.77
C LEU A 63 13.43 -28.23 1.30
N GLN A 64 13.96 -27.52 0.29
CA GLN A 64 15.35 -27.75 -0.16
C GLN A 64 16.39 -27.18 0.81
N LEU A 65 16.01 -26.19 1.62
CA LEU A 65 16.93 -25.50 2.53
C LEU A 65 17.02 -26.18 3.92
N VAL A 66 16.08 -27.08 4.25
CA VAL A 66 15.97 -27.69 5.58
C VAL A 66 16.04 -29.21 5.46
N ASP A 67 17.13 -29.80 5.97
CA ASP A 67 17.22 -31.25 6.10
C ASP A 67 16.31 -31.78 7.23
N ALA A 68 15.92 -33.04 7.11
CA ALA A 68 15.16 -33.74 8.14
C ALA A 68 15.81 -33.62 9.52
N GLY A 69 15.06 -33.12 10.50
CA GLY A 69 15.50 -32.96 11.89
C GLY A 69 16.13 -31.61 12.23
N GLN A 70 16.28 -30.68 11.28
CA GLN A 70 16.73 -29.32 11.58
C GLN A 70 15.61 -28.44 12.17
N HIS A 71 15.99 -27.45 12.99
CA HIS A 71 15.05 -26.48 13.54
C HIS A 71 14.68 -25.41 12.49
N TYR A 72 13.38 -25.10 12.36
CA TYR A 72 12.87 -24.05 11.46
C TYR A 72 13.47 -22.64 11.69
N LYS A 73 14.08 -22.39 12.86
CA LYS A 73 14.83 -21.14 13.11
C LYS A 73 16.04 -20.95 12.18
N LYS A 74 16.48 -22.01 11.49
CA LYS A 74 17.58 -21.98 10.53
C LYS A 74 17.13 -21.70 9.09
N LEU A 75 15.81 -21.56 8.84
CA LEU A 75 15.33 -21.22 7.50
C LEU A 75 15.95 -19.90 7.05
N ASN A 76 16.60 -19.94 5.89
CA ASN A 76 17.13 -18.74 5.28
C ASN A 76 15.98 -17.85 4.82
N LYS A 77 16.27 -16.56 4.63
CA LYS A 77 15.33 -15.67 3.97
C LYS A 77 15.19 -16.11 2.50
N SER A 78 13.96 -16.13 2.00
CA SER A 78 13.66 -16.42 0.60
C SER A 78 12.75 -15.32 0.03
N TYR A 79 13.07 -14.84 -1.16
CA TYR A 79 12.26 -13.86 -1.89
C TYR A 79 11.86 -14.45 -3.24
N ILE A 80 10.57 -14.41 -3.55
CA ILE A 80 10.05 -14.72 -4.89
C ILE A 80 9.62 -13.42 -5.53
N ILE A 81 10.24 -13.09 -6.65
CA ILE A 81 10.11 -11.81 -7.36
C ILE A 81 9.43 -12.12 -8.69
N PHE A 82 8.17 -11.68 -8.84
CA PHE A 82 7.48 -11.79 -10.12
C PHE A 82 7.67 -10.52 -10.95
N ILE A 83 8.17 -10.67 -12.17
CA ILE A 83 8.19 -9.62 -13.19
C ILE A 83 6.96 -9.82 -14.07
N CYS A 84 5.98 -8.93 -13.90
CA CYS A 84 4.71 -8.96 -14.62
C CYS A 84 4.52 -7.67 -15.43
N PRO A 85 4.03 -7.72 -16.68
CA PRO A 85 3.61 -6.54 -17.43
C PRO A 85 2.21 -6.04 -17.03
N PHE A 86 1.63 -6.58 -15.95
CA PHE A 86 0.30 -6.24 -15.44
C PHE A 86 0.35 -5.89 -13.94
N ASP A 87 -0.56 -5.02 -13.51
CA ASP A 87 -0.60 -4.54 -12.12
C ASP A 87 -1.30 -5.56 -11.20
N LEU A 88 -0.49 -6.28 -10.42
CA LEU A 88 -0.94 -7.25 -9.41
C LEU A 88 -1.72 -6.61 -8.26
N LEU A 89 -1.46 -5.34 -7.98
CA LEU A 89 -2.07 -4.60 -6.87
C LEU A 89 -3.20 -3.69 -7.35
N LYS A 90 -3.60 -3.80 -8.61
CA LYS A 90 -4.61 -2.92 -9.23
C LYS A 90 -5.91 -2.85 -8.42
N LEU A 91 -6.38 -3.97 -7.87
CA LEU A 91 -7.58 -3.99 -7.03
C LEU A 91 -7.41 -3.15 -5.76
N LEU A 92 -6.26 -3.29 -5.09
CA LEU A 92 -5.95 -2.52 -3.89
C LEU A 92 -5.79 -1.04 -4.23
N ASN A 93 -5.09 -0.73 -5.33
CA ASN A 93 -4.91 0.63 -5.82
C ASN A 93 -6.27 1.31 -6.10
N VAL A 94 -7.20 0.59 -6.75
CA VAL A 94 -8.55 1.09 -7.04
C VAL A 94 -9.32 1.34 -5.74
N LEU A 95 -9.33 0.40 -4.81
CA LEU A 95 -10.07 0.54 -3.55
C LEU A 95 -9.53 1.69 -2.68
N LEU A 96 -8.20 1.80 -2.58
CA LEU A 96 -7.54 2.79 -1.72
C LEU A 96 -7.31 4.15 -2.39
N SER A 97 -7.54 4.28 -3.70
CA SER A 97 -7.38 5.56 -4.41
C SER A 97 -8.29 6.64 -3.84
N THR A 98 -7.72 7.81 -3.55
CA THR A 98 -8.47 9.01 -3.15
C THR A 98 -8.93 9.84 -4.35
N GLU A 99 -8.38 9.58 -5.54
CA GLU A 99 -8.68 10.30 -6.78
C GLU A 99 -9.84 9.68 -7.55
N THR A 100 -10.06 8.38 -7.39
CA THR A 100 -11.10 7.62 -8.09
C THR A 100 -12.43 7.71 -7.34
N GLY A 101 -13.51 8.08 -8.03
CA GLY A 101 -14.85 8.17 -7.47
C GLY A 101 -15.44 6.80 -7.11
N SER A 102 -16.44 6.76 -6.21
CA SER A 102 -17.08 5.50 -5.81
C SER A 102 -17.73 4.77 -6.99
N GLN A 103 -18.33 5.50 -7.94
CA GLN A 103 -18.93 4.92 -9.15
C GLN A 103 -17.89 4.28 -10.05
N ASP A 104 -16.78 4.98 -10.33
CA ASP A 104 -15.69 4.46 -11.15
C ASP A 104 -15.03 3.25 -10.50
N LYS A 105 -14.87 3.26 -9.16
CA LYS A 105 -14.39 2.09 -8.40
C LYS A 105 -15.30 0.88 -8.61
N CYS A 106 -16.62 1.06 -8.49
CA CYS A 106 -17.57 -0.03 -8.72
C CYS A 106 -17.46 -0.59 -10.15
N GLN A 107 -17.38 0.28 -11.16
CA GLN A 107 -17.21 -0.14 -12.56
C GLN A 107 -15.93 -0.95 -12.76
N ILE A 108 -14.79 -0.44 -12.26
CA ILE A 108 -13.51 -1.14 -12.38
C ILE A 108 -13.54 -2.49 -11.65
N LEU A 109 -14.13 -2.56 -10.46
CA LEU A 109 -14.28 -3.82 -9.71
C LEU A 109 -15.11 -4.87 -10.49
N GLU A 110 -16.14 -4.43 -11.21
CA GLU A 110 -16.99 -5.30 -12.01
C GLU A 110 -16.34 -5.74 -13.32
N GLU A 111 -15.79 -4.79 -14.09
CA GLU A 111 -15.24 -5.04 -15.42
C GLU A 111 -13.88 -5.74 -15.37
N ASP A 112 -12.96 -5.24 -14.54
CA ASP A 112 -11.57 -5.72 -14.52
C ASP A 112 -11.35 -6.90 -13.57
N PHE A 113 -12.18 -7.01 -12.53
CA PHE A 113 -12.02 -8.03 -11.49
C PHE A 113 -13.18 -9.01 -11.40
N HIS A 114 -14.23 -8.82 -12.21
CA HIS A 114 -15.42 -9.68 -12.22
C HIS A 114 -16.07 -9.81 -10.85
N ILE A 115 -15.98 -8.76 -10.04
CA ILE A 115 -16.64 -8.66 -8.74
C ILE A 115 -18.04 -8.11 -8.99
N ARG A 116 -19.05 -8.95 -8.82
CA ARG A 116 -20.45 -8.54 -9.02
C ARG A 116 -20.79 -7.37 -8.08
N MET A 117 -21.27 -6.26 -8.65
CA MET A 117 -21.76 -5.12 -7.88
C MET A 117 -23.13 -5.46 -7.29
N THR A 118 -23.15 -5.76 -5.99
CA THR A 118 -24.38 -5.91 -5.21
C THR A 118 -24.70 -4.58 -4.55
N GLN A 119 -25.98 -4.33 -4.24
CA GLN A 119 -26.40 -3.11 -3.55
C GLN A 119 -25.64 -2.88 -2.23
N THR A 120 -25.34 -3.95 -1.50
CA THR A 120 -24.52 -3.89 -0.28
C THR A 120 -23.10 -3.43 -0.59
N LEU A 121 -22.44 -4.05 -1.56
CA LEU A 121 -21.06 -3.74 -1.91
C LEU A 121 -20.91 -2.31 -2.46
N GLU A 122 -21.84 -1.86 -3.30
CA GLU A 122 -21.87 -0.49 -3.79
C GLU A 122 -22.02 0.52 -2.64
N SER A 123 -22.89 0.21 -1.68
CA SER A 123 -23.08 1.03 -0.48
C SER A 123 -21.82 1.10 0.37
N GLU A 124 -21.11 -0.02 0.56
CA GLU A 124 -19.84 -0.07 1.30
C GLU A 124 -18.74 0.74 0.62
N VAL A 125 -18.57 0.64 -0.70
CA VAL A 125 -17.60 1.42 -1.47
C VAL A 125 -17.92 2.92 -1.39
N SER A 126 -19.20 3.29 -1.49
CA SER A 126 -19.65 4.67 -1.35
C SER A 126 -19.39 5.22 0.05
N LEU A 127 -19.75 4.44 1.09
CA LEU A 127 -19.52 4.80 2.48
C LEU A 127 -18.03 5.06 2.75
N MET A 128 -17.14 4.19 2.25
CA MET A 128 -15.70 4.36 2.39
C MET A 128 -15.21 5.68 1.76
N CYS A 129 -15.67 6.00 0.55
CA CYS A 129 -15.28 7.24 -0.12
C CYS A 129 -15.77 8.48 0.63
N ASN A 130 -17.00 8.43 1.16
CA ASN A 130 -17.57 9.51 1.96
C ASN A 130 -16.85 9.68 3.30
N LEU A 131 -16.45 8.58 3.93
CA LEU A 131 -15.68 8.60 5.17
C LEU A 131 -14.32 9.29 4.96
N SER A 132 -13.59 8.94 3.90
CA SER A 132 -12.29 9.57 3.59
C SER A 132 -12.44 11.08 3.39
N LYS A 133 -13.44 11.51 2.61
CA LYS A 133 -13.75 12.95 2.42
C LYS A 133 -14.11 13.65 3.73
N GLY A 134 -14.89 12.98 4.59
CA GLY A 134 -15.27 13.51 5.89
C GLY A 134 -14.07 13.67 6.83
N VAL A 135 -13.15 12.71 6.85
CA VAL A 135 -11.90 12.78 7.64
C VAL A 135 -11.01 13.91 7.13
N GLU A 136 -10.83 14.04 5.82
CA GLU A 136 -10.05 15.11 5.20
C GLU A 136 -10.62 16.50 5.54
N GLN A 137 -11.92 16.71 5.31
CA GLN A 137 -12.58 17.97 5.64
C GLN A 137 -12.48 18.32 7.12
N LYS A 138 -12.73 17.34 8.00
CA LYS A 138 -12.60 17.53 9.45
C LYS A 138 -11.17 17.84 9.86
N GLY A 139 -10.18 17.22 9.20
CA GLY A 139 -8.76 17.51 9.41
C GLY A 139 -8.39 18.93 9.00
N ILE A 140 -8.85 19.39 7.83
CA ILE A 140 -8.63 20.76 7.34
C ILE A 140 -9.29 21.77 8.28
N GLU A 141 -10.54 21.54 8.68
CA GLU A 141 -11.26 22.44 9.59
C GLU A 141 -10.53 22.53 10.94
N LYS A 142 -10.17 21.39 11.53
CA LYS A 142 -9.43 21.37 12.79
C LYS A 142 -8.06 22.04 12.68
N GLY A 143 -7.31 21.77 11.60
CA GLY A 143 -6.01 22.40 11.36
C GLY A 143 -6.11 23.91 11.15
N ARG A 144 -7.16 24.38 10.47
CA ARG A 144 -7.45 25.81 10.33
C ARG A 144 -7.76 26.46 11.67
N GLN A 145 -8.58 25.81 12.52
CA GLN A 145 -8.89 26.29 13.87
C GLN A 145 -7.63 26.37 14.75
N GLU A 146 -6.85 25.30 14.82
CA GLU A 146 -5.59 25.27 15.58
C GLU A 146 -4.60 26.32 15.07
N GLY A 147 -4.53 26.54 13.75
CA GLY A 147 -3.70 27.58 13.14
C GLY A 147 -4.13 28.99 13.53
N ILE A 148 -5.43 29.29 13.57
CA ILE A 148 -5.95 30.58 14.03
C ILE A 148 -5.62 30.78 15.51
N ILE A 149 -5.86 29.77 16.36
CA ILE A 149 -5.58 29.84 17.80
C ILE A 149 -4.10 30.11 18.06
N ALA A 150 -3.21 29.39 17.37
CA ALA A 150 -1.76 29.61 17.49
C ALA A 150 -1.35 31.03 17.05
N MET A 151 -1.92 31.53 15.96
CA MET A 151 -1.69 32.91 15.50
C MET A 151 -2.18 33.94 16.51
N VAL A 152 -3.37 33.76 17.09
CA VAL A 152 -3.90 34.66 18.12
C VAL A 152 -3.02 34.66 19.35
N SER A 153 -2.63 33.47 19.84
CA SER A 153 -1.72 33.34 20.98
C SER A 153 -0.42 34.11 20.74
N ALA A 154 0.23 33.92 19.59
CA ALA A 154 1.47 34.62 19.26
C ALA A 154 1.29 36.15 19.16
N LEU A 155 0.16 36.63 18.65
CA LEU A 155 -0.11 38.08 18.58
C LEU A 155 -0.40 38.67 19.97
N LYS A 156 -1.04 37.91 20.87
CA LYS A 156 -1.27 38.31 22.26
C LYS A 156 0.03 38.34 23.07
N ASP A 157 0.94 37.40 22.84
CA ASP A 157 2.27 37.39 23.46
C ASP A 157 3.10 38.63 23.09
N LEU A 158 2.87 39.17 21.87
CA LEU A 158 3.43 40.44 21.40
C LEU A 158 2.66 41.69 21.88
N GLN A 159 1.70 41.53 22.79
CA GLN A 159 0.86 42.60 23.35
C GLN A 159 0.08 43.41 22.30
N ILE A 160 -0.29 42.77 21.19
CA ILE A 160 -1.10 43.42 20.17
C ILE A 160 -2.56 43.49 20.67
N ALA A 161 -3.19 44.65 20.50
CA ALA A 161 -4.57 44.85 20.91
C ALA A 161 -5.54 43.92 20.15
N ASP A 162 -6.52 43.36 20.88
CA ASP A 162 -7.51 42.42 20.34
C ASP A 162 -8.29 42.97 19.14
N SER A 163 -8.49 44.30 19.07
CA SER A 163 -9.13 44.96 17.92
C SER A 163 -8.33 44.82 16.61
N ILE A 164 -6.99 44.82 16.70
CA ILE A 164 -6.10 44.61 15.56
C ILE A 164 -6.04 43.13 15.20
N ILE A 165 -6.04 42.26 16.20
CA ILE A 165 -6.05 40.80 16.00
C ILE A 165 -7.35 40.37 15.29
N LEU A 166 -8.51 40.85 15.76
CA LEU A 166 -9.82 40.60 15.15
C LEU A 166 -9.80 40.92 13.65
N LYS A 167 -9.36 42.13 13.30
CA LYS A 167 -9.32 42.59 11.91
C LYS A 167 -8.40 41.71 11.05
N LYS A 168 -7.23 41.33 11.58
CA LYS A 168 -6.30 40.42 10.89
C LYS A 168 -6.87 39.02 10.67
N ILE A 169 -7.63 38.46 11.61
CA ILE A 169 -8.28 37.15 11.45
C ILE A 169 -9.35 37.24 10.35
N GLN A 170 -10.19 38.27 10.39
CA GLN A 170 -11.23 38.48 9.38
C GLN A 170 -10.65 38.63 7.98
N GLU A 171 -9.59 39.44 7.83
CA GLU A 171 -8.93 39.68 6.54
C GLU A 171 -8.22 38.42 6.01
N LYS A 172 -7.46 37.70 6.86
CA LYS A 172 -6.67 36.54 6.41
C LYS A 172 -7.47 35.25 6.22
N PHE A 173 -8.51 35.05 7.02
CA PHE A 173 -9.28 33.81 7.00
C PHE A 173 -10.68 34.00 6.40
N HIS A 174 -11.07 35.22 6.00
CA HIS A 174 -12.40 35.51 5.45
C HIS A 174 -13.54 35.05 6.36
N LEU A 175 -13.35 35.22 7.67
CA LEU A 175 -14.33 34.85 8.69
C LEU A 175 -15.30 36.00 8.95
N ALA A 176 -16.58 35.67 9.20
CA ALA A 176 -17.55 36.62 9.71
C ALA A 176 -17.09 37.15 11.08
N GLU A 177 -17.50 38.38 11.42
CA GLU A 177 -17.09 39.03 12.67
C GLU A 177 -17.45 38.20 13.91
N ASP A 178 -18.65 37.65 13.96
CA ASP A 178 -19.13 36.84 15.08
C ASP A 178 -18.30 35.56 15.25
N THR A 179 -17.89 34.95 14.14
CA THR A 179 -17.02 33.76 14.16
C THR A 179 -15.59 34.11 14.55
N ALA A 180 -15.06 35.25 14.08
CA ALA A 180 -13.71 35.71 14.44
C ALA A 180 -13.60 36.05 15.93
N LYS A 181 -14.65 36.61 16.54
CA LYS A 181 -14.73 36.88 17.99
C LYS A 181 -14.61 35.62 18.84
N MET A 182 -14.98 34.44 18.33
CA MET A 182 -14.86 33.17 19.07
C MET A 182 -13.41 32.72 19.29
N TYR A 183 -12.44 33.28 18.56
CA TYR A 183 -11.03 32.91 18.63
C TYR A 183 -10.18 33.86 19.50
N LEU A 184 -10.77 34.95 19.99
CA LEU A 184 -10.12 35.92 20.86
C LEU A 184 -10.45 35.62 22.32
#